data_AF-A0A2V2AJJ4-F1
#
_entry.id   AF-A0A2V2AJJ4-F1
#
_cell.length_a   1.000
_cell.length_b   1.000
_cell.length_c   1.000
_cell.angle_alpha   90.00
_cell.angle_beta   90.00
_cell.angle_gamma   90.00
#
_symmetry.space_group_name_H-M   'P 1'
#
loop_
_entity.id
_entity.type
_entity.pdbx_description
1 polymer ?
#
loop_
_entity_poly.entity_id
_entity_poly.type
_entity_poly.pdbx_seq_one_letter_code
_entity_poly.pdbx_strand_id
1 'polypeptide(L)'
;MRRRRGPCPEGERYRDGQAAEGLPDPAGEYVENGSSECSEPSGERARAPFRSWSWGRLPSVRARASLNVAVFLVVVTHSVAARTDNVTDCGKDHGGEALANNRLIRARQWWTDTPRTIRFVAYICVPMGVCGTVLGVYGDAHGWWEDRGFLTNLTSSLASAMFGIPTALLVLSHLGNAQAEALQRRQVRRRAQREVEAFRGVLLRVFSAEDVTTLRAHKAGADRAIQEMAEAPLRQPSAGTADAPALTLLEWLDQLRDPADAYNQALAEMMATIGGRHWGVWLDEIQDHWEAIDQDLRPQVADTGQPWLTPTRSVEMRRVWLNLRTGNPSRPLALDTFRQRLTDGAQDPGGIHRVKRGVQNEIRVRHEWLAALSVILATVDELSLIY
;
A
#
# COMPACT_ATOMS: atom_id res chain seq x y z
N MET A 1 53.10 2.27 9.52
CA MET A 1 52.72 3.04 8.32
C MET A 1 51.37 3.73 8.55
N ARG A 2 51.37 5.03 8.88
CA ARG A 2 50.16 5.86 9.06
C ARG A 2 50.00 6.73 7.80
N ARG A 3 48.91 6.55 7.05
CA ARG A 3 48.56 7.44 5.92
C ARG A 3 47.77 8.65 6.46
N ARG A 4 48.34 9.85 6.27
CA ARG A 4 47.66 11.14 6.45
C ARG A 4 46.68 11.34 5.30
N ARG A 5 45.44 11.74 5.61
CA ARG A 5 44.48 12.29 4.64
C ARG A 5 44.80 13.78 4.44
N GLY A 6 44.96 14.20 3.19
CA GLY A 6 45.09 15.60 2.81
C GLY A 6 43.72 16.29 2.69
N PRO A 7 43.66 17.63 2.76
CA PRO A 7 42.42 18.39 2.68
C PRO A 7 41.93 18.56 1.23
N CYS A 8 40.61 18.59 1.05
CA CYS A 8 39.94 18.93 -0.20
C CYS A 8 40.07 20.45 -0.49
N PRO A 9 40.17 20.86 -1.77
CA PRO A 9 40.15 22.28 -2.12
C PRO A 9 38.72 22.82 -2.20
N GLU A 10 38.51 23.96 -1.53
CA GLU A 10 37.39 24.86 -1.72
C GLU A 10 37.56 25.69 -2.99
N GLY A 11 36.43 25.93 -3.67
CA GLY A 11 36.17 27.20 -4.33
C GLY A 11 36.29 27.21 -5.85
N GLU A 12 35.16 27.13 -6.54
CA GLU A 12 34.99 27.86 -7.79
C GLU A 12 33.72 28.69 -7.79
N ARG A 13 33.94 29.94 -8.20
CA ARG A 13 33.04 31.08 -8.12
C ARG A 13 32.00 31.00 -9.23
N TYR A 14 30.76 31.25 -8.84
CA TYR A 14 29.68 31.64 -9.72
C TYR A 14 30.05 32.95 -10.42
N ARG A 15 30.04 32.97 -11.75
CA ARG A 15 30.26 34.16 -12.58
C ARG A 15 29.01 34.40 -13.41
N ASP A 16 28.38 35.55 -13.17
CA ASP A 16 27.30 36.10 -13.97
C ASP A 16 27.74 36.37 -15.42
N GLY A 17 26.79 36.25 -16.34
CA GLY A 17 26.73 37.17 -17.49
C GLY A 17 26.36 36.57 -18.85
N GLN A 18 25.20 37.00 -19.33
CA GLN A 18 24.86 37.37 -20.72
C GLN A 18 24.19 36.34 -21.66
N ALA A 19 22.87 36.56 -21.79
CA ALA A 19 22.17 37.00 -23.00
C ALA A 19 22.40 36.27 -24.33
N ALA A 20 21.36 35.56 -24.76
CA ALA A 20 20.92 35.40 -26.15
C ALA A 20 19.40 35.15 -26.08
N GLU A 21 18.55 36.15 -26.34
CA GLU A 21 17.97 36.49 -27.65
C GLU A 21 17.43 35.28 -28.45
N GLY A 22 16.10 35.17 -28.46
CA GLY A 22 15.31 34.84 -29.65
C GLY A 22 15.06 33.36 -29.95
N LEU A 23 13.84 32.87 -29.66
CA LEU A 23 13.07 31.97 -30.54
C LEU A 23 11.59 31.92 -30.05
N PRO A 24 10.62 31.62 -30.93
CA PRO A 24 9.25 32.13 -30.86
C PRO A 24 8.30 31.28 -30.01
N ASP A 25 7.24 31.94 -29.55
CA ASP A 25 6.00 31.36 -29.04
C ASP A 25 5.39 30.36 -30.05
N PRO A 26 5.10 29.11 -29.64
CA PRO A 26 3.99 28.38 -30.20
C PRO A 26 2.74 28.72 -29.38
N ALA A 27 1.91 29.60 -29.96
CA ALA A 27 0.49 29.65 -29.66
C ALA A 27 -0.11 28.27 -30.03
N GLY A 28 -0.17 27.39 -29.03
CA GLY A 28 -0.81 26.08 -29.07
C GLY A 28 -1.94 26.05 -28.06
N GLU A 29 -3.07 26.63 -28.47
CA GLU A 29 -4.42 26.13 -28.23
C GLU A 29 -4.57 25.14 -27.06
N TYR A 30 -4.79 25.69 -25.85
CA TYR A 30 -5.39 24.93 -24.75
C TYR A 30 -6.82 24.58 -25.15
N VAL A 31 -7.00 23.42 -25.76
CA VAL A 31 -8.29 22.76 -25.83
C VAL A 31 -8.65 22.38 -24.40
N GLU A 32 -9.56 23.15 -23.81
CA GLU A 32 -10.36 22.76 -22.65
C GLU A 32 -11.10 21.47 -23.01
N ASN A 33 -10.46 20.33 -22.76
CA ASN A 33 -11.13 19.05 -22.78
C ASN A 33 -12.11 19.05 -21.62
N GLY A 34 -13.38 19.12 -22.00
CA GLY A 34 -14.53 19.18 -21.13
C GLY A 34 -14.41 18.17 -20.00
N SER A 35 -14.57 18.70 -18.79
CA SER A 35 -15.12 17.99 -17.66
C SER A 35 -16.33 17.20 -18.13
N SER A 36 -16.14 15.90 -18.37
CA SER A 36 -17.23 14.95 -18.51
C SER A 36 -18.03 15.00 -17.21
N GLU A 37 -19.15 15.70 -17.28
CA GLU A 37 -20.23 15.63 -16.31
C GLU A 37 -20.54 14.16 -16.07
N CYS A 38 -20.11 13.65 -14.92
CA CYS A 38 -20.70 12.46 -14.34
C CYS A 38 -22.17 12.82 -14.08
N SER A 39 -23.01 12.53 -15.08
CA SER A 39 -24.45 12.55 -14.97
C SER A 39 -24.82 11.61 -13.81
N GLU A 40 -25.17 12.20 -12.68
CA GLU A 40 -25.79 11.48 -11.57
C GLU A 40 -27.08 10.83 -12.11
N PRO A 41 -27.32 9.54 -11.85
CA PRO A 41 -28.61 8.97 -12.15
C PRO A 41 -29.64 9.70 -11.29
N SER A 42 -30.54 10.44 -11.95
CA SER A 42 -31.75 11.02 -11.37
C SER A 42 -32.70 9.90 -10.96
N GLY A 43 -32.32 9.18 -9.90
CA GLY A 43 -33.15 8.24 -9.18
C GLY A 43 -34.15 9.03 -8.37
N GLU A 44 -35.33 9.21 -8.95
CA GLU A 44 -36.54 9.76 -8.36
C GLU A 44 -36.91 8.97 -7.09
N ARG A 45 -36.24 9.29 -5.97
CA ARG A 45 -36.62 8.78 -4.65
C ARG A 45 -37.93 9.43 -4.27
N ALA A 46 -39.00 8.65 -4.39
CA ALA A 46 -40.31 8.91 -3.83
C ALA A 46 -40.16 9.50 -2.41
N ARG A 47 -40.42 10.80 -2.28
CA ARG A 47 -40.56 11.46 -0.97
C ARG A 47 -41.81 10.89 -0.34
N ALA A 48 -41.64 10.00 0.64
CA ALA A 48 -42.74 9.62 1.52
C ALA A 48 -43.34 10.90 2.12
N PRO A 49 -44.67 11.06 2.13
CA PRO A 49 -45.30 12.26 2.65
C PRO A 49 -44.91 12.44 4.11
N PHE A 50 -44.30 13.58 4.41
CA PHE A 50 -43.99 14.03 5.76
C PHE A 50 -45.34 14.22 6.48
N ARG A 51 -45.80 13.17 7.17
CA ARG A 51 -46.97 13.25 8.04
C ARG A 51 -46.63 14.23 9.16
N SER A 52 -47.18 15.44 9.07
CA SER A 52 -47.18 16.39 10.17
C SER A 52 -47.81 15.71 11.39
N TRP A 53 -46.96 15.37 12.38
CA TRP A 53 -47.44 14.93 13.69
C TRP A 53 -48.15 16.09 14.35
N SER A 54 -49.48 16.09 14.29
CA SER A 54 -50.30 16.94 15.14
C SER A 54 -50.08 16.50 16.58
N TRP A 55 -49.40 17.32 17.37
CA TRP A 55 -49.26 17.14 18.80
C TRP A 55 -50.63 17.35 19.47
N GLY A 56 -51.46 16.31 19.43
CA GLY A 56 -52.64 16.22 20.29
C GLY A 56 -52.22 16.41 21.74
N ARG A 57 -52.98 17.22 22.48
CA ARG A 57 -52.74 17.61 23.88
C ARG A 57 -52.31 16.41 24.74
N LEU A 58 -51.01 16.24 24.93
CA LEU A 58 -50.46 15.27 25.88
C LEU A 58 -50.75 15.74 27.32
N PRO A 59 -51.18 14.84 28.21
CA PRO A 59 -51.56 15.18 29.57
C PRO A 59 -50.33 15.42 30.44
N SER A 60 -50.31 16.57 31.12
CA SER A 60 -49.35 16.97 32.17
C SER A 60 -47.87 17.10 31.76
N VAL A 61 -47.18 18.04 32.41
CA VAL A 61 -45.74 18.32 32.25
C VAL A 61 -44.89 17.07 32.54
N ARG A 62 -45.35 16.18 33.43
CA ARG A 62 -44.70 14.90 33.77
C ARG A 62 -44.47 13.99 32.56
N ALA A 63 -45.45 13.89 31.66
CA ALA A 63 -45.34 13.01 30.49
C ALA A 63 -44.30 13.51 29.47
N ARG A 64 -44.05 14.82 29.40
CA ARG A 64 -43.04 15.40 28.50
C ARG A 64 -41.63 15.26 29.08
N ALA A 65 -41.47 15.43 30.38
CA ALA A 65 -40.19 15.23 31.06
C ALA A 65 -39.72 13.76 30.97
N SER A 66 -40.62 12.80 31.19
CA SER A 66 -40.30 11.37 31.07
C SER A 66 -39.95 10.97 29.63
N LEU A 67 -40.63 11.54 28.63
CA LEU A 67 -40.33 11.31 27.21
C LEU A 67 -38.93 11.82 26.85
N ASN A 68 -38.54 13.03 27.29
CA ASN A 68 -37.22 13.58 26.99
C ASN A 68 -36.09 12.76 27.62
N VAL A 69 -36.27 12.31 28.87
CA VAL A 69 -35.30 11.44 29.55
C VAL A 69 -35.22 10.07 28.87
N ALA A 70 -36.36 9.49 28.49
CA ALA A 70 -36.40 8.22 27.77
C ALA A 70 -35.74 8.32 26.39
N VAL A 71 -36.01 9.38 25.62
CA VAL A 71 -35.38 9.64 24.32
C VAL A 71 -33.88 9.84 24.49
N PHE A 72 -33.43 10.58 25.51
CA PHE A 72 -32.01 10.74 25.79
C PHE A 72 -31.32 9.41 26.12
N LEU A 73 -31.92 8.60 27.00
CA LEU A 73 -31.40 7.27 27.33
C LEU A 73 -31.40 6.33 26.12
N VAL A 74 -32.44 6.35 25.29
CA VAL A 74 -32.52 5.56 24.06
C VAL A 74 -31.47 6.02 23.05
N VAL A 75 -31.29 7.33 22.83
CA VAL A 75 -30.28 7.86 21.91
C VAL A 75 -28.87 7.52 22.39
N VAL A 76 -28.59 7.66 23.68
CA VAL A 76 -27.30 7.27 24.27
C VAL A 76 -27.06 5.76 24.14
N THR A 77 -28.05 4.93 24.43
CA THR A 77 -27.92 3.47 24.33
C THR A 77 -27.86 2.96 22.89
N HIS A 78 -28.62 3.54 21.95
CA HIS A 78 -28.58 3.18 20.52
C HIS A 78 -27.32 3.67 19.83
N SER A 79 -26.83 4.88 20.15
CA SER A 79 -25.56 5.37 19.59
C SER A 79 -24.38 4.50 20.01
N VAL A 80 -24.46 3.88 21.18
CA VAL A 80 -23.49 2.88 21.66
C VAL A 80 -23.68 1.51 20.97
N ALA A 81 -24.90 1.16 20.56
CA ALA A 81 -25.21 -0.12 19.91
C ALA A 81 -24.91 -0.14 18.39
N ALA A 82 -25.14 0.97 17.66
CA ALA A 82 -25.09 1.01 16.19
C ALA A 82 -23.70 0.76 15.55
N ARG A 83 -22.61 0.67 16.34
CA ARG A 83 -21.25 0.39 15.83
C ARG A 83 -20.86 -1.10 15.88
N THR A 84 -21.73 -2.00 16.35
CA THR A 84 -21.38 -3.43 16.46
C THR A 84 -21.84 -4.33 15.31
N ASP A 85 -22.66 -3.83 14.39
CA ASP A 85 -23.23 -4.69 13.34
C ASP A 85 -22.28 -4.91 12.14
N ASN A 86 -21.10 -4.30 12.14
CA ASN A 86 -20.06 -4.51 11.11
C ASN A 86 -18.90 -5.43 11.56
N VAL A 87 -18.99 -6.10 12.71
CA VAL A 87 -17.94 -7.00 13.23
C VAL A 87 -18.51 -8.34 13.68
N THR A 88 -19.52 -8.86 12.99
CA THR A 88 -20.09 -10.18 13.27
C THR A 88 -19.95 -11.09 12.06
N ASP A 89 -18.80 -11.74 11.95
CA ASP A 89 -18.82 -13.16 11.58
C ASP A 89 -17.60 -13.89 12.17
N CYS A 90 -17.82 -15.16 12.53
CA CYS A 90 -16.88 -16.13 13.14
C CYS A 90 -16.64 -16.06 14.67
N GLY A 91 -17.48 -16.76 15.43
CA GLY A 91 -17.07 -17.35 16.73
C GLY A 91 -18.10 -17.25 17.87
N LYS A 92 -19.08 -18.14 17.90
CA LYS A 92 -19.90 -18.47 19.09
C LYS A 92 -19.07 -19.46 19.93
N ASP A 93 -18.70 -19.27 21.20
CA ASP A 93 -19.61 -19.32 22.36
C ASP A 93 -19.01 -18.84 23.72
N HIS A 94 -17.92 -18.07 23.78
CA HIS A 94 -17.40 -17.53 25.07
C HIS A 94 -17.11 -16.02 25.08
N GLY A 95 -17.62 -15.27 24.09
CA GLY A 95 -17.21 -13.88 23.83
C GLY A 95 -17.98 -12.75 24.55
N GLY A 96 -19.04 -13.03 25.32
CA GLY A 96 -19.93 -11.99 25.86
C GLY A 96 -19.25 -11.00 26.81
N GLU A 97 -18.46 -11.51 27.77
CA GLU A 97 -17.73 -10.66 28.73
C GLU A 97 -16.56 -9.92 28.07
N ALA A 98 -15.87 -10.57 27.12
CA ALA A 98 -14.80 -9.95 26.34
C ALA A 98 -15.32 -8.80 25.45
N LEU A 99 -16.54 -8.94 24.91
CA LEU A 99 -17.21 -7.89 24.14
C LEU A 99 -17.61 -6.71 25.04
N ALA A 100 -18.17 -6.97 26.22
CA ALA A 100 -18.55 -5.91 27.16
C ALA A 100 -17.33 -5.10 27.64
N ASN A 101 -16.23 -5.77 28.00
CA ASN A 101 -14.99 -5.11 28.40
C ASN A 101 -14.37 -4.29 27.25
N ASN A 102 -14.37 -4.80 26.02
CA ASN A 102 -13.89 -4.05 24.87
C ASN A 102 -14.73 -2.78 24.60
N ARG A 103 -16.05 -2.83 24.84
CA ARG A 103 -16.93 -1.65 24.69
C ARG A 103 -16.58 -0.56 25.71
N LEU A 104 -16.37 -0.92 26.98
CA LEU A 104 -15.98 0.02 28.02
C LEU A 104 -14.61 0.65 27.75
N ILE A 105 -13.62 -0.15 27.31
CA ILE A 105 -12.28 0.35 26.98
C ILE A 105 -12.36 1.35 25.82
N ARG A 106 -13.11 1.04 24.75
CA ARG A 106 -13.29 1.95 23.61
C ARG A 106 -14.03 3.24 23.99
N ALA A 107 -15.09 3.14 24.80
CA ALA A 107 -15.82 4.31 25.27
C ALA A 107 -14.94 5.24 26.11
N ARG A 108 -14.07 4.66 26.96
CA ARG A 108 -13.10 5.41 27.76
C ARG A 108 -12.04 6.09 26.89
N GLN A 109 -11.45 5.37 25.93
CA GLN A 109 -10.49 5.93 24.97
C GLN A 109 -11.12 7.07 24.15
N TRP A 110 -12.34 6.86 23.66
CA TRP A 110 -13.07 7.90 22.94
C TRP A 110 -13.31 9.16 23.78
N TRP A 111 -13.68 9.01 25.06
CA TRP A 111 -13.82 10.16 25.96
C TRP A 111 -12.48 10.88 26.19
N THR A 112 -11.37 10.14 26.29
CA THR A 112 -10.04 10.76 26.46
C THR A 112 -9.59 11.54 25.22
N ASP A 113 -9.95 11.06 24.04
CA ASP A 113 -9.59 11.66 22.74
C ASP A 113 -10.46 12.87 22.40
N THR A 114 -11.61 13.02 23.05
CA THR A 114 -12.51 14.15 22.83
C THR A 114 -11.84 15.48 23.26
N PRO A 115 -11.91 16.55 22.43
CA PRO A 115 -11.38 17.87 22.78
C PRO A 115 -11.82 18.35 24.16
N ARG A 116 -10.90 18.98 24.91
CA ARG A 116 -11.16 19.46 26.28
C ARG A 116 -12.36 20.42 26.36
N THR A 117 -12.57 21.22 25.32
CA THR A 117 -13.70 22.16 25.21
C THR A 117 -15.05 21.43 25.20
N ILE A 118 -15.19 20.37 24.39
CA ILE A 118 -16.42 19.57 24.31
C ILE A 118 -16.67 18.86 25.64
N ARG A 119 -15.63 18.30 26.26
CA ARG A 119 -15.74 17.68 27.59
C ARG A 119 -16.20 18.67 28.65
N PHE A 120 -15.64 19.87 28.67
CA PHE A 120 -16.04 20.94 29.60
C PHE A 120 -17.50 21.34 29.42
N VAL A 121 -17.95 21.53 28.17
CA VAL A 121 -19.36 21.82 27.86
C VAL A 121 -20.25 20.68 28.35
N ALA A 122 -19.90 19.42 28.09
CA ALA A 122 -20.65 18.28 28.60
C ALA A 122 -20.67 18.21 30.14
N TYR A 123 -19.54 18.48 30.81
CA TYR A 123 -19.44 18.49 32.27
C TYR A 123 -20.26 19.59 32.93
N ILE A 124 -20.52 20.72 32.27
CA ILE A 124 -21.38 21.78 32.80
C ILE A 124 -22.84 21.55 32.43
N CYS A 125 -23.11 21.32 31.15
CA CYS A 125 -24.46 21.27 30.63
C CYS A 125 -25.24 20.04 31.11
N VAL A 126 -24.60 18.87 31.24
CA VAL A 126 -25.30 17.66 31.70
C VAL A 126 -25.75 17.78 33.16
N PRO A 127 -24.89 18.14 34.14
CA PRO A 127 -25.35 18.37 35.50
C PRO A 127 -26.37 19.50 35.60
N MET A 128 -26.18 20.60 34.85
CA MET A 128 -27.15 21.71 34.85
C MET A 128 -28.52 21.27 34.32
N GLY A 129 -28.56 20.43 33.27
CA GLY A 129 -29.78 19.82 32.76
C GLY A 129 -30.44 18.86 33.75
N VAL A 130 -29.64 18.04 34.47
CA VAL A 130 -30.14 17.15 35.53
C VAL A 130 -30.72 17.95 36.69
N CYS A 131 -30.00 18.98 37.18
CA CYS A 131 -30.49 19.88 38.22
C CYS A 131 -31.79 20.57 37.79
N GLY A 132 -31.86 21.08 36.54
CA GLY A 132 -33.08 21.66 35.99
C GLY A 132 -34.24 20.68 35.94
N THR A 133 -33.97 19.41 35.59
CA THR A 133 -34.99 18.34 35.57
C THR A 133 -35.49 18.00 36.97
N VAL A 134 -34.60 17.87 37.94
CA VAL A 134 -34.95 17.60 39.36
C VAL A 134 -35.76 18.75 39.94
N LEU A 135 -35.36 20.01 39.70
CA LEU A 135 -36.11 21.19 40.11
C LEU A 135 -37.49 21.25 39.43
N GLY A 136 -37.58 20.87 38.15
CA GLY A 136 -38.83 20.74 37.42
C GLY A 136 -39.80 19.76 38.09
N VAL A 137 -39.32 18.55 38.37
CA VAL A 137 -40.11 17.49 39.03
C VAL A 137 -40.50 17.89 40.45
N TYR A 138 -39.58 18.48 41.21
CA TYR A 138 -39.83 18.94 42.57
C TYR A 138 -40.89 20.05 42.61
N GLY A 139 -40.79 21.04 41.72
CA GLY A 139 -41.77 22.13 41.60
C GLY A 139 -43.15 21.62 41.20
N ASP A 140 -43.22 20.57 40.39
CA ASP A 140 -44.47 19.95 39.95
C ASP A 140 -45.15 19.16 41.08
N ALA A 141 -44.37 18.50 41.94
CA ALA A 141 -44.90 17.83 43.13
C ALA A 141 -45.51 18.79 44.16
N HIS A 142 -45.07 20.06 44.20
CA HIS A 142 -45.52 21.07 45.17
C HIS A 142 -46.54 22.06 44.58
N GLY A 143 -47.04 21.84 43.36
CA GLY A 143 -47.98 22.76 42.70
C GLY A 143 -47.36 24.13 42.34
N TRP A 144 -46.04 24.28 42.40
CA TRP A 144 -45.36 25.58 42.23
C TRP A 144 -45.50 26.17 40.82
N TRP A 145 -45.85 25.32 39.84
CA TRP A 145 -46.00 25.68 38.43
C TRP A 145 -47.41 26.12 38.04
N GLU A 146 -48.44 25.94 38.89
CA GLU A 146 -49.85 26.15 38.52
C GLU A 146 -50.13 27.59 38.04
N ASP A 147 -49.47 28.58 38.65
CA ASP A 147 -49.63 29.99 38.29
C ASP A 147 -48.51 30.53 37.36
N ARG A 148 -47.57 29.70 36.93
CA ARG A 148 -46.32 30.15 36.27
C ARG A 148 -46.00 29.46 34.95
N GLY A 149 -46.99 29.38 34.06
CA GLY A 149 -46.84 28.74 32.74
C GLY A 149 -45.65 29.22 31.89
N PHE A 150 -45.25 30.51 32.00
CA PHE A 150 -44.08 31.04 31.30
C PHE A 150 -42.77 30.37 31.76
N LEU A 151 -42.57 30.19 33.07
CA LEU A 151 -41.34 29.59 33.59
C LEU A 151 -41.23 28.12 33.21
N THR A 152 -42.34 27.39 33.16
CA THR A 152 -42.37 25.99 32.71
C THR A 152 -41.90 25.85 31.25
N ASN A 153 -42.33 26.77 30.39
CA ASN A 153 -41.87 26.80 29.00
C ASN A 153 -40.38 27.14 28.89
N LEU A 154 -39.93 28.14 29.65
CA LEU A 154 -38.52 28.54 29.69
C LEU A 154 -37.62 27.41 30.18
N THR A 155 -37.97 26.77 31.31
CA THR A 155 -37.19 25.68 31.89
C THR A 155 -37.17 24.46 30.98
N SER A 156 -38.27 24.14 30.30
CA SER A 156 -38.30 23.05 29.32
C SER A 156 -37.40 23.33 28.11
N SER A 157 -37.42 24.55 27.57
CA SER A 157 -36.54 24.93 26.45
C SER A 157 -35.06 24.96 26.86
N LEU A 158 -34.76 25.46 28.06
CA LEU A 158 -33.40 25.49 28.61
C LEU A 158 -32.88 24.08 28.85
N ALA A 159 -33.68 23.21 29.46
CA ALA A 159 -33.31 21.80 29.66
C ALA A 159 -33.05 21.11 28.31
N SER A 160 -33.92 21.33 27.32
CA SER A 160 -33.73 20.79 25.97
C SER A 160 -32.44 21.30 25.33
N ALA A 161 -32.10 22.58 25.46
CA ALA A 161 -30.84 23.12 24.95
C ALA A 161 -29.61 22.56 25.68
N MET A 162 -29.68 22.43 27.02
CA MET A 162 -28.58 21.89 27.84
C MET A 162 -28.28 20.41 27.55
N PHE A 163 -29.26 19.62 27.13
CA PHE A 163 -29.00 18.25 26.66
C PHE A 163 -28.71 18.19 25.16
N GLY A 164 -29.42 18.97 24.36
CA GLY A 164 -29.35 18.95 22.90
C GLY A 164 -28.01 19.42 22.37
N ILE A 165 -27.48 20.54 22.87
CA ILE A 165 -26.22 21.12 22.37
C ILE A 165 -25.04 20.18 22.62
N PRO A 166 -24.77 19.68 23.84
CA PRO A 166 -23.65 18.75 24.05
C PRO A 166 -23.81 17.45 23.27
N THR A 167 -25.03 16.91 23.19
CA THR A 167 -25.31 15.68 22.44
C THR A 167 -25.01 15.88 20.96
N ALA A 168 -25.48 16.99 20.37
CA ALA A 168 -25.23 17.31 18.97
C ALA A 168 -23.73 17.49 18.70
N LEU A 169 -23.00 18.19 19.58
CA LEU A 169 -21.55 18.36 19.46
C LEU A 169 -20.79 17.04 19.54
N LEU A 170 -21.18 16.14 20.45
CA LEU A 170 -20.55 14.82 20.58
C LEU A 170 -20.81 13.95 19.35
N VAL A 171 -22.05 13.91 18.87
CA VAL A 171 -22.42 13.12 17.68
C VAL A 171 -21.73 13.67 16.43
N LEU A 172 -21.70 15.00 16.26
CA LEU A 172 -21.07 15.62 15.10
C LEU A 172 -19.55 15.41 15.10
N SER A 173 -18.89 15.55 16.26
CA SER A 173 -17.46 15.25 16.40
C SER A 173 -17.15 13.79 16.08
N HIS A 174 -18.03 12.87 16.51
CA HIS A 174 -17.87 11.45 16.22
C HIS A 174 -18.00 11.14 14.73
N LEU A 175 -19.04 11.67 14.08
CA LEU A 175 -19.25 11.52 12.65
C LEU A 175 -18.11 12.13 11.84
N GLY A 176 -17.60 13.30 12.26
CA GLY A 176 -16.45 13.95 11.63
C GLY A 176 -15.20 13.07 11.66
N ASN A 177 -14.87 12.47 12.81
CA ASN A 177 -13.71 11.59 12.93
C ASN A 177 -13.88 10.32 12.09
N ALA A 178 -15.06 9.70 12.10
CA ALA A 178 -15.31 8.50 11.30
C ALA A 178 -15.23 8.79 9.78
N GLN A 179 -15.71 9.96 9.35
CA GLN A 179 -15.58 10.42 7.96
C GLN A 179 -14.11 10.71 7.60
N ALA A 180 -13.36 11.35 8.50
CA ALA A 180 -11.94 11.63 8.32
C ALA A 180 -11.13 10.33 8.19
N GLU A 181 -11.35 9.34 9.06
CA GLU A 181 -10.72 8.01 8.98
C GLU A 181 -11.05 7.29 7.66
N ALA A 182 -12.32 7.31 7.25
CA ALA A 182 -12.75 6.69 5.99
C ALA A 182 -12.14 7.40 4.77
N LEU A 183 -12.04 8.73 4.80
CA LEU A 183 -11.41 9.52 3.75
C LEU A 183 -9.90 9.27 3.70
N GLN A 184 -9.22 9.23 4.84
CA GLN A 184 -7.80 8.90 4.93
C GLN A 184 -7.52 7.49 4.38
N ARG A 185 -8.32 6.48 4.75
CA ARG A 185 -8.21 5.12 4.19
C ARG A 185 -8.33 5.11 2.67
N ARG A 186 -9.31 5.83 2.12
CA ARG A 186 -9.51 5.95 0.66
C ARG A 186 -8.35 6.66 -0.01
N GLN A 187 -7.80 7.70 0.59
CA GLN A 187 -6.65 8.43 0.06
C GLN A 187 -5.40 7.56 0.05
N VAL A 188 -5.10 6.86 1.15
CA VAL A 188 -3.98 5.91 1.24
C VAL A 188 -4.14 4.79 0.21
N ARG A 189 -5.34 4.24 0.05
CA ARG A 189 -5.62 3.21 -0.96
C ARG A 189 -5.39 3.70 -2.39
N ARG A 190 -5.89 4.88 -2.74
CA ARG A 190 -5.67 5.48 -4.08
C ARG A 190 -4.21 5.84 -4.32
N ARG A 191 -3.48 6.24 -3.28
CA ARG A 191 -2.03 6.44 -3.36
C ARG A 191 -1.34 5.10 -3.62
N ALA A 192 -1.66 4.06 -2.85
CA ALA A 192 -1.12 2.73 -3.02
C ALA A 192 -1.30 2.19 -4.44
N GLN A 193 -2.53 2.26 -4.97
CA GLN A 193 -2.84 1.86 -6.35
C GLN A 193 -1.96 2.57 -7.37
N ARG A 194 -1.76 3.89 -7.23
CA ARG A 194 -0.91 4.67 -8.15
C ARG A 194 0.55 4.30 -8.07
N GLU A 195 1.09 4.12 -6.86
CA GLU A 195 2.50 3.73 -6.67
C GLU A 195 2.76 2.30 -7.17
N VAL A 196 1.82 1.37 -6.93
CA VAL A 196 1.90 -0.01 -7.43
C VAL A 196 1.86 -0.05 -8.95
N GLU A 197 0.97 0.74 -9.57
CA GLU A 197 0.89 0.82 -11.04
C GLU A 197 2.13 1.51 -11.64
N ALA A 198 2.68 2.54 -10.97
CA ALA A 198 3.94 3.16 -11.39
C ALA A 198 5.11 2.17 -11.31
N PHE A 199 5.23 1.42 -10.21
CA PHE A 199 6.23 0.37 -10.04
C PHE A 199 6.09 -0.73 -11.10
N ARG A 200 4.86 -1.18 -11.37
CA ARG A 200 4.55 -2.11 -12.46
C ARG A 200 4.97 -1.56 -13.82
N GLY A 201 4.68 -0.29 -14.10
CA GLY A 201 5.09 0.38 -15.34
C GLY A 201 6.61 0.41 -15.52
N VAL A 202 7.36 0.78 -14.48
CA VAL A 202 8.84 0.78 -14.49
C VAL A 202 9.40 -0.63 -14.68
N LEU A 203 8.79 -1.64 -14.04
CA LEU A 203 9.16 -3.05 -14.22
C LEU A 203 8.95 -3.50 -15.67
N LEU A 204 7.78 -3.26 -16.25
CA LEU A 204 7.42 -3.76 -17.58
C LEU A 204 8.11 -3.02 -18.73
N ARG A 205 8.45 -1.74 -18.53
CA ARG A 205 9.09 -0.89 -19.55
C ARG A 205 10.33 -1.52 -20.19
N VAL A 206 11.12 -2.22 -19.39
CA VAL A 206 12.36 -2.87 -19.85
C VAL A 206 12.08 -4.15 -20.60
N PHE A 207 10.97 -4.81 -20.26
CA PHE A 207 10.78 -6.16 -20.68
C PHE A 207 10.03 -6.34 -22.01
N SER A 208 9.77 -5.23 -22.73
CA SER A 208 8.94 -5.21 -23.95
C SER A 208 7.59 -5.93 -23.78
N ALA A 209 7.14 -6.12 -22.54
CA ALA A 209 5.97 -6.89 -22.18
C ALA A 209 4.83 -5.94 -21.86
N GLU A 210 3.69 -6.14 -22.50
CA GLU A 210 2.48 -5.34 -22.24
C GLU A 210 1.93 -5.59 -20.82
N ASP A 211 2.13 -6.79 -20.30
CA ASP A 211 1.65 -7.19 -18.98
C ASP A 211 2.59 -8.17 -18.25
N VAL A 212 2.28 -8.39 -16.98
CA VAL A 212 3.05 -9.27 -16.09
C VAL A 212 2.93 -10.74 -16.50
N THR A 213 1.82 -11.12 -17.14
CA THR A 213 1.57 -12.48 -17.65
C THR A 213 2.48 -12.83 -18.83
N THR A 214 2.68 -11.89 -19.76
CA THR A 214 3.60 -12.01 -20.91
C THR A 214 5.03 -12.11 -20.41
N LEU A 215 5.42 -11.26 -19.45
CA LEU A 215 6.74 -11.34 -18.81
C LEU A 215 6.99 -12.69 -18.12
N ARG A 216 5.98 -13.27 -17.46
CA ARG A 216 6.08 -14.64 -16.90
C ARG A 216 6.30 -15.69 -17.96
N ALA A 217 5.64 -15.58 -19.11
CA ALA A 217 5.80 -16.52 -20.21
C ALA A 217 7.23 -16.47 -20.77
N HIS A 218 7.76 -15.27 -21.04
CA HIS A 218 9.16 -15.10 -21.47
C HIS A 218 10.15 -15.62 -20.44
N LYS A 219 9.93 -15.28 -19.16
CA LYS A 219 10.74 -15.79 -18.06
C LYS A 219 10.74 -17.32 -18.00
N ALA A 220 9.58 -17.96 -18.12
CA ALA A 220 9.48 -19.42 -18.07
C ALA A 220 10.25 -20.10 -19.22
N GLY A 221 10.31 -19.46 -20.40
CA GLY A 221 11.19 -19.88 -21.49
C GLY A 221 12.67 -19.82 -21.11
N ALA A 222 13.10 -18.71 -20.50
CA ALA A 222 14.48 -18.54 -20.02
C ALA A 222 14.84 -19.50 -18.87
N ASP A 223 13.91 -19.76 -17.94
CA ASP A 223 14.10 -20.73 -16.84
C ASP A 223 14.34 -22.12 -17.40
N ARG A 224 13.51 -22.56 -18.35
CA ARG A 224 13.63 -23.89 -18.98
C ARG A 224 15.00 -24.06 -19.64
N ALA A 225 15.42 -23.07 -20.43
CA ALA A 225 16.72 -23.09 -21.10
C ALA A 225 17.90 -23.13 -20.10
N ILE A 226 17.81 -22.40 -18.99
CA ILE A 226 18.82 -22.41 -17.92
C ILE A 226 18.84 -23.75 -17.19
N GLN A 227 17.68 -24.34 -16.93
CA GLN A 227 17.56 -25.65 -16.30
C GLN A 227 18.17 -26.74 -17.20
N GLU A 228 17.87 -26.72 -18.51
CA GLU A 228 18.48 -27.63 -19.49
C GLU A 228 20.01 -27.51 -19.50
N MET A 229 20.55 -26.28 -19.45
CA MET A 229 22.01 -26.07 -19.33
C MET A 229 22.59 -26.57 -18.00
N ALA A 230 21.86 -26.42 -16.90
CA ALA A 230 22.32 -26.86 -15.58
C ALA A 230 22.30 -28.40 -15.44
N GLU A 231 21.36 -29.07 -16.10
CA GLU A 231 21.21 -30.52 -16.10
C GLU A 231 22.10 -31.22 -17.13
N ALA A 232 22.64 -30.48 -18.12
CA ALA A 232 23.53 -31.01 -19.15
C ALA A 232 24.74 -31.73 -18.55
N PRO A 233 24.80 -33.09 -18.64
CA PRO A 233 25.80 -33.86 -17.93
C PRO A 233 27.17 -33.63 -18.56
N LEU A 234 28.15 -33.26 -17.72
CA LEU A 234 29.55 -33.33 -18.15
C LEU A 234 29.94 -34.80 -18.22
N ARG A 235 29.99 -35.36 -19.43
CA ARG A 235 30.51 -36.72 -19.64
C ARG A 235 31.91 -36.79 -19.00
N GLN A 236 32.18 -37.84 -18.24
CA GLN A 236 33.53 -38.04 -17.73
C GLN A 236 34.40 -38.52 -18.89
N PRO A 237 35.58 -37.92 -19.11
CA PRO A 237 36.49 -38.41 -20.14
C PRO A 237 36.83 -39.87 -19.84
N SER A 238 36.72 -40.74 -20.85
CA SER A 238 37.18 -42.12 -20.76
C SER A 238 38.66 -42.13 -20.36
N ALA A 239 38.99 -42.82 -19.26
CA ALA A 239 40.35 -42.86 -18.74
C ALA A 239 41.31 -43.45 -19.79
N GLY A 240 42.19 -42.64 -20.38
CA GLY A 240 43.22 -43.14 -21.30
C GLY A 240 43.80 -42.15 -22.31
N THR A 241 43.21 -40.98 -22.54
CA THR A 241 43.72 -40.00 -23.53
C THR A 241 44.17 -38.71 -22.86
N ALA A 242 45.42 -38.30 -23.09
CA ALA A 242 45.99 -37.07 -22.51
C ALA A 242 45.23 -35.80 -22.96
N ASP A 243 44.65 -35.82 -24.17
CA ASP A 243 43.83 -34.73 -24.73
C ASP A 243 42.33 -34.86 -24.43
N ALA A 244 41.92 -35.95 -23.76
CA ALA A 244 40.52 -36.21 -23.43
C ALA A 244 39.82 -35.06 -22.68
N PRO A 245 40.42 -34.38 -21.67
CA PRO A 245 39.67 -33.40 -20.88
C PRO A 245 39.28 -32.15 -21.67
N ALA A 246 40.12 -31.69 -22.61
CA ALA A 246 39.80 -30.53 -23.44
C ALA A 246 38.73 -30.86 -24.48
N LEU A 247 38.83 -32.02 -25.13
CA LEU A 247 37.83 -32.52 -26.09
C LEU A 247 36.47 -32.75 -25.41
N THR A 248 36.44 -33.39 -24.25
CA THR A 248 35.20 -33.59 -23.49
C THR A 248 34.56 -32.26 -23.05
N LEU A 249 35.36 -31.25 -22.70
CA LEU A 249 34.81 -29.93 -22.38
C LEU A 249 34.30 -29.19 -23.62
N LEU A 250 34.94 -29.34 -24.79
CA LEU A 250 34.44 -28.81 -26.06
C LEU A 250 33.11 -29.46 -26.46
N GLU A 251 33.00 -30.79 -26.36
CA GLU A 251 31.74 -31.51 -26.60
C GLU A 251 30.62 -31.05 -25.67
N TRP A 252 30.94 -30.78 -24.39
CA TRP A 252 29.98 -30.23 -23.44
C TRP A 252 29.57 -28.80 -23.78
N LEU A 253 30.51 -27.94 -24.18
CA LEU A 253 30.20 -26.59 -24.65
C LEU A 253 29.30 -26.62 -25.91
N ASP A 254 29.53 -27.57 -26.82
CA ASP A 254 28.69 -27.77 -28.00
C ASP A 254 27.28 -28.26 -27.61
N GLN A 255 27.14 -29.13 -26.60
CA GLN A 255 25.83 -29.53 -26.06
C GLN A 255 25.07 -28.38 -25.40
N LEU A 256 25.77 -27.41 -24.82
CA LEU A 256 25.16 -26.23 -24.22
C LEU A 256 24.72 -25.19 -25.25
N ARG A 257 25.09 -25.34 -26.53
CA ARG A 257 24.84 -24.32 -27.56
C ARG A 257 23.35 -24.08 -27.79
N ASP A 258 22.59 -25.14 -28.07
CA ASP A 258 21.16 -25.03 -28.33
C ASP A 258 20.38 -24.38 -27.16
N PRO A 259 20.54 -24.84 -25.89
CA PRO A 259 19.85 -24.20 -24.78
C PRO A 259 20.40 -22.81 -24.46
N ALA A 260 21.67 -22.51 -24.73
CA ALA A 260 22.20 -21.15 -24.61
C ALA A 260 21.59 -20.21 -25.66
N ASP A 261 21.42 -20.67 -26.89
CA ASP A 261 20.78 -19.91 -27.97
C ASP A 261 19.30 -19.68 -27.66
N ALA A 262 18.60 -20.69 -27.13
CA ALA A 262 17.22 -20.56 -26.65
C ALA A 262 17.12 -19.55 -25.48
N TYR A 263 18.05 -19.59 -24.53
CA TYR A 263 18.12 -18.60 -23.45
C TYR A 263 18.37 -17.19 -24.01
N ASN A 264 19.34 -17.04 -24.92
CA ASN A 264 19.69 -15.75 -25.51
C ASN A 264 18.53 -15.17 -26.32
N GLN A 265 17.78 -16.02 -27.03
CA GLN A 265 16.57 -15.62 -27.74
C GLN A 265 15.49 -15.17 -26.76
N ALA A 266 15.17 -15.95 -25.74
CA ALA A 266 14.19 -15.59 -24.73
C ALA A 266 14.56 -14.28 -24.02
N LEU A 267 15.86 -14.10 -23.72
CA LEU A 267 16.39 -12.88 -23.12
C LEU A 267 16.32 -11.68 -24.09
N ALA A 268 16.59 -11.86 -25.38
CA ALA A 268 16.49 -10.82 -26.39
C ALA A 268 15.04 -10.38 -26.64
N GLU A 269 14.11 -11.33 -26.71
CA GLU A 269 12.68 -11.06 -26.76
C GLU A 269 12.23 -10.29 -25.52
N MET A 270 12.67 -10.75 -24.35
CA MET A 270 12.36 -10.13 -23.09
C MET A 270 13.03 -8.76 -22.92
N MET A 271 14.11 -8.38 -23.61
CA MET A 271 14.77 -7.06 -23.40
C MET A 271 14.91 -6.25 -24.69
N ALA A 272 14.06 -6.48 -25.69
CA ALA A 272 14.18 -5.87 -27.01
C ALA A 272 14.24 -4.33 -26.97
N THR A 273 13.63 -3.70 -25.97
CA THR A 273 13.59 -2.24 -25.80
C THR A 273 14.84 -1.63 -25.18
N ILE A 274 15.68 -2.39 -24.47
CA ILE A 274 16.81 -1.84 -23.72
C ILE A 274 18.14 -2.31 -24.28
N GLY A 275 18.88 -1.36 -24.87
CA GLY A 275 20.32 -1.53 -25.08
C GLY A 275 21.02 -1.70 -23.73
N GLY A 276 21.89 -2.72 -23.60
CA GLY A 276 22.50 -3.14 -22.33
C GLY A 276 23.27 -2.07 -21.53
N ARG A 277 23.43 -0.84 -22.05
CA ARG A 277 23.96 0.32 -21.31
C ARG A 277 22.96 0.90 -20.28
N HIS A 278 21.66 0.64 -20.40
CA HIS A 278 20.65 1.20 -19.49
C HIS A 278 20.22 0.25 -18.35
N TRP A 279 20.80 -0.96 -18.28
CA TRP A 279 20.44 -1.94 -17.26
C TRP A 279 20.64 -1.45 -15.83
N GLY A 280 21.80 -0.84 -15.54
CA GLY A 280 22.10 -0.31 -14.20
C GLY A 280 21.15 0.81 -13.80
N VAL A 281 20.88 1.74 -14.73
CA VAL A 281 19.94 2.84 -14.52
C VAL A 281 18.55 2.32 -14.21
N TRP A 282 18.06 1.34 -14.97
CA TRP A 282 16.78 0.72 -14.68
C TRP A 282 16.73 0.03 -13.31
N LEU A 283 17.79 -0.72 -12.95
CA LEU A 283 17.85 -1.37 -11.63
C LEU A 283 17.78 -0.36 -10.49
N ASP A 284 18.42 0.80 -10.65
CA ASP A 284 18.35 1.88 -9.67
C ASP A 284 16.94 2.49 -9.63
N GLU A 285 16.32 2.77 -10.79
CA GLU A 285 14.94 3.29 -10.85
C GLU A 285 13.91 2.36 -10.19
N ILE A 286 13.99 1.05 -10.46
CA ILE A 286 13.05 0.09 -9.87
C ILE A 286 13.30 -0.08 -8.37
N GLN A 287 14.56 -0.01 -7.93
CA GLN A 287 14.91 -0.02 -6.51
C GLN A 287 14.35 1.22 -5.81
N ASP A 288 14.50 2.40 -6.40
CA ASP A 288 13.98 3.65 -5.86
C ASP A 288 12.44 3.61 -5.69
N HIS A 289 11.72 3.08 -6.69
CA HIS A 289 10.27 2.90 -6.59
C HIS A 289 9.88 1.87 -5.52
N TRP A 290 10.63 0.77 -5.40
CA TRP A 290 10.40 -0.20 -4.34
C TRP A 290 10.66 0.40 -2.95
N GLU A 291 11.73 1.17 -2.78
CA GLU A 291 12.04 1.85 -1.53
C GLU A 291 10.96 2.88 -1.15
N ALA A 292 10.44 3.64 -2.12
CA ALA A 292 9.30 4.53 -1.91
C ALA A 292 8.06 3.76 -1.42
N ILE A 293 7.76 2.61 -2.03
CA ILE A 293 6.64 1.74 -1.59
C ILE A 293 6.88 1.18 -0.18
N ASP A 294 8.06 0.65 0.12
CA ASP A 294 8.32 0.00 1.43
C ASP A 294 8.54 1.00 2.57
N GLN A 295 9.15 2.16 2.31
CA GLN A 295 9.47 3.15 3.34
C GLN A 295 8.33 4.15 3.55
N ASP A 296 7.70 4.64 2.48
CA ASP A 296 6.69 5.69 2.60
C ASP A 296 5.27 5.14 2.70
N LEU A 297 4.94 4.14 1.87
CA LEU A 297 3.55 3.65 1.76
C LEU A 297 3.23 2.62 2.85
N ARG A 298 4.15 1.70 3.17
CA ARG A 298 3.96 0.69 4.23
C ARG A 298 3.49 1.27 5.57
N PRO A 299 4.13 2.30 6.16
CA PRO A 299 3.67 2.85 7.44
C PRO A 299 2.27 3.47 7.32
N GLN A 300 1.97 4.18 6.23
CA GLN A 300 0.64 4.77 6.01
C GLN A 300 -0.46 3.70 5.90
N VAL A 301 -0.17 2.60 5.20
CA VAL A 301 -1.09 1.46 5.11
C VAL A 301 -1.30 0.83 6.50
N ALA A 302 -0.22 0.59 7.23
CA ALA A 302 -0.26 0.01 8.58
C ALA A 302 -1.06 0.89 9.56
N ASP A 303 -0.85 2.21 9.53
CA ASP A 303 -1.56 3.18 10.37
C ASP A 303 -3.08 3.19 10.10
N THR A 304 -3.47 2.91 8.86
CA THR A 304 -4.90 2.83 8.49
C THR A 304 -5.54 1.46 8.76
N GLY A 305 -4.75 0.47 9.21
CA GLY A 305 -5.18 -0.90 9.44
C GLY A 305 -5.50 -1.67 8.15
N GLN A 306 -4.96 -1.23 7.01
CA GLN A 306 -5.13 -1.92 5.74
C GLN A 306 -4.13 -3.08 5.60
N PRO A 307 -4.48 -4.17 4.90
CA PRO A 307 -3.55 -5.25 4.66
C PRO A 307 -2.36 -4.77 3.83
N TRP A 308 -1.19 -5.29 4.16
CA TRP A 308 0.04 -5.09 3.42
C TRP A 308 0.57 -6.44 2.94
N LEU A 309 1.72 -6.43 2.24
CA LEU A 309 2.48 -7.62 1.94
C LEU A 309 2.75 -8.46 3.18
N THR A 310 2.76 -9.77 2.98
CA THR A 310 3.19 -10.69 4.03
C THR A 310 4.61 -10.34 4.52
N PRO A 311 4.91 -10.51 5.83
CA PRO A 311 6.25 -10.24 6.36
C PRO A 311 7.34 -11.03 5.62
N THR A 312 7.06 -12.28 5.24
CA THR A 312 7.95 -13.13 4.45
C THR A 312 8.28 -12.48 3.11
N ARG A 313 7.27 -12.03 2.35
CA ARG A 313 7.49 -11.38 1.05
C ARG A 313 8.31 -10.09 1.17
N SER A 314 8.06 -9.30 2.21
CA SER A 314 8.81 -8.06 2.47
C SER A 314 10.29 -8.31 2.79
N VAL A 315 10.62 -9.45 3.41
CA VAL A 315 12.02 -9.87 3.66
C VAL A 315 12.66 -10.45 2.40
N GLU A 316 11.93 -11.28 1.65
CA GLU A 316 12.38 -11.83 0.37
C GLU A 316 12.75 -10.72 -0.61
N MET A 317 11.89 -9.71 -0.75
CA MET A 317 12.10 -8.62 -1.70
C MET A 317 13.37 -7.81 -1.38
N ARG A 318 13.62 -7.53 -0.09
CA ARG A 318 14.88 -6.90 0.35
C ARG A 318 16.12 -7.73 0.04
N ARG A 319 16.03 -9.06 0.17
CA ARG A 319 17.15 -9.97 -0.17
C ARG A 319 17.41 -9.99 -1.69
N VAL A 320 16.35 -9.98 -2.48
CA VAL A 320 16.43 -10.03 -3.95
C VAL A 320 17.20 -8.85 -4.53
N TRP A 321 17.01 -7.63 -4.00
CA TRP A 321 17.73 -6.44 -4.48
C TRP A 321 19.25 -6.54 -4.35
N LEU A 322 19.74 -7.15 -3.26
CA LEU A 322 21.17 -7.40 -3.07
C LEU A 322 21.73 -8.32 -4.16
N ASN A 323 20.97 -9.34 -4.56
CA ASN A 323 21.39 -10.31 -5.56
C ASN A 323 21.34 -9.74 -6.99
N LEU A 324 20.32 -8.94 -7.32
CA LEU A 324 20.13 -8.36 -8.64
C LEU A 324 21.30 -7.45 -9.07
N ARG A 325 21.92 -6.73 -8.13
CA ARG A 325 23.08 -5.88 -8.43
C ARG A 325 24.36 -6.65 -8.73
N THR A 326 24.47 -7.90 -8.28
CA THR A 326 25.70 -8.71 -8.45
C THR A 326 25.79 -9.40 -9.81
N GLY A 327 24.70 -9.41 -10.60
CA GLY A 327 24.65 -10.01 -11.93
C GLY A 327 24.28 -9.00 -13.02
N ASN A 328 24.88 -9.14 -14.20
CA ASN A 328 24.39 -8.49 -15.40
C ASN A 328 23.74 -9.54 -16.32
N PRO A 329 22.45 -9.85 -16.16
CA PRO A 329 21.74 -10.79 -17.01
C PRO A 329 21.60 -10.27 -18.44
N SER A 330 21.82 -8.97 -18.67
CA SER A 330 21.62 -8.35 -19.98
C SER A 330 22.67 -8.80 -21.00
N ARG A 331 23.72 -9.49 -20.57
CA ARG A 331 24.77 -9.99 -21.44
C ARG A 331 24.42 -11.38 -21.96
N PRO A 332 24.40 -11.60 -23.29
CA PRO A 332 24.17 -12.93 -23.85
C PRO A 332 25.22 -13.93 -23.33
N LEU A 333 24.85 -15.21 -23.25
CA LEU A 333 25.79 -16.27 -22.90
C LEU A 333 26.77 -16.43 -24.06
N ALA A 334 27.96 -15.85 -23.93
CA ALA A 334 28.99 -15.92 -24.96
C ALA A 334 29.79 -17.24 -24.83
N LEU A 335 29.14 -18.38 -25.13
CA LEU A 335 29.80 -19.69 -25.12
C LEU A 335 31.04 -19.72 -26.03
N ASP A 336 31.01 -19.00 -27.15
CA ASP A 336 32.15 -18.87 -28.06
C ASP A 336 33.38 -18.24 -27.39
N THR A 337 33.18 -17.31 -26.45
CA THR A 337 34.29 -16.74 -25.68
C THR A 337 34.92 -17.78 -24.75
N PHE A 338 34.10 -18.67 -24.17
CA PHE A 338 34.62 -19.78 -23.36
C PHE A 338 35.31 -20.83 -24.23
N ARG A 339 34.77 -21.13 -25.42
CA ARG A 339 35.38 -22.01 -26.41
C ARG A 339 36.75 -21.48 -26.84
N GLN A 340 36.84 -20.20 -27.19
CA GLN A 340 38.10 -19.56 -27.59
C GLN A 340 39.13 -19.58 -26.45
N ARG A 341 38.73 -19.24 -25.22
CA ARG A 341 39.63 -19.34 -24.05
C ARG A 341 40.11 -20.76 -23.81
N LEU A 342 39.28 -21.76 -24.09
CA LEU A 342 39.66 -23.16 -23.97
C LEU A 342 40.65 -23.57 -25.06
N THR A 343 40.46 -23.15 -26.31
CA THR A 343 41.41 -23.43 -27.40
C THR A 343 42.75 -22.74 -27.17
N ASP A 344 42.74 -21.50 -26.70
CA ASP A 344 43.96 -20.72 -26.42
C ASP A 344 44.71 -21.26 -25.19
N GLY A 345 43.97 -21.82 -24.23
CA GLY A 345 44.49 -22.32 -22.95
C GLY A 345 44.59 -23.84 -22.85
N ALA A 346 44.39 -24.59 -23.94
CA ALA A 346 44.23 -26.05 -23.92
C ALA A 346 45.44 -26.81 -23.34
N GLN A 347 46.62 -26.18 -23.36
CA GLN A 347 47.87 -26.75 -22.83
C GLN A 347 47.99 -26.63 -21.30
N ASP A 348 47.19 -25.80 -20.64
CA ASP A 348 47.18 -25.62 -19.18
C ASP A 348 45.98 -26.36 -18.55
N PRO A 349 46.19 -27.43 -17.76
CA PRO A 349 45.13 -28.11 -17.01
C PRO A 349 44.32 -27.14 -16.11
N GLY A 350 44.96 -26.09 -15.59
CA GLY A 350 44.29 -25.03 -14.84
C GLY A 350 43.31 -24.22 -15.69
N GLY A 351 43.58 -24.07 -16.99
CA GLY A 351 42.70 -23.40 -17.96
C GLY A 351 41.35 -24.10 -18.09
N ILE A 352 41.36 -25.43 -18.26
CA ILE A 352 40.14 -26.25 -18.41
C ILE A 352 39.22 -26.08 -17.18
N HIS A 353 39.77 -26.19 -15.97
CA HIS A 353 38.99 -26.00 -14.74
C HIS A 353 38.45 -24.57 -14.59
N ARG A 354 39.23 -23.55 -15.00
CA ARG A 354 38.77 -22.15 -14.98
C ARG A 354 37.62 -21.91 -15.95
N VAL A 355 37.69 -22.46 -17.17
CA VAL A 355 36.60 -22.35 -18.17
C VAL A 355 35.33 -23.02 -17.66
N LYS A 356 35.43 -24.29 -17.20
CA LYS A 356 34.29 -25.01 -16.62
C LYS A 356 33.63 -24.24 -15.48
N ARG A 357 34.43 -23.78 -14.51
CA ARG A 357 33.92 -23.00 -13.36
C ARG A 357 33.30 -21.68 -13.83
N GLY A 358 33.87 -21.03 -14.84
CA GLY A 358 33.33 -19.82 -15.44
C GLY A 358 31.93 -20.03 -16.01
N VAL A 359 31.75 -21.06 -16.83
CA VAL A 359 30.44 -21.41 -17.43
C VAL A 359 29.42 -21.77 -16.34
N GLN A 360 29.79 -22.62 -15.39
CA GLN A 360 28.91 -22.99 -14.28
C GLN A 360 28.52 -21.78 -13.42
N ASN A 361 29.45 -20.84 -13.20
CA ASN A 361 29.16 -19.62 -12.48
C ASN A 361 28.21 -18.70 -13.26
N GLU A 362 28.38 -18.56 -14.58
CA GLU A 362 27.45 -17.81 -15.43
C GLU A 362 26.03 -18.39 -15.40
N ILE A 363 25.89 -19.71 -15.54
CA ILE A 363 24.59 -20.41 -15.44
C ILE A 363 23.96 -20.15 -14.08
N ARG A 364 24.73 -20.31 -12.99
CA ARG A 364 24.25 -20.08 -11.61
C ARG A 364 23.77 -18.63 -11.41
N VAL A 365 24.54 -17.63 -11.83
CA VAL A 365 24.18 -16.21 -11.69
C VAL A 365 22.89 -15.89 -12.44
N ARG A 366 22.70 -16.44 -13.64
CA ARG A 366 21.49 -16.26 -14.43
C ARG A 366 20.27 -16.93 -13.81
N HIS A 367 20.45 -18.14 -13.26
CA HIS A 367 19.42 -18.82 -12.49
C HIS A 367 19.01 -18.01 -11.25
N GLU A 368 19.98 -17.50 -10.48
CA GLU A 368 19.72 -16.64 -9.33
C GLU A 368 18.99 -15.35 -9.72
N TRP A 369 19.33 -14.77 -10.87
CA TRP A 369 18.65 -13.59 -11.41
C TRP A 369 17.19 -13.89 -11.80
N LEU A 370 16.93 -15.00 -12.48
CA LEU A 370 15.56 -15.41 -12.83
C LEU A 370 14.74 -15.74 -11.57
N ALA A 371 15.35 -16.36 -10.56
CA ALA A 371 14.70 -16.59 -9.27
C ALA A 371 14.32 -15.27 -8.59
N ALA A 372 15.23 -14.28 -8.60
CA ALA A 372 14.96 -12.93 -8.13
C ALA A 372 13.80 -12.24 -8.87
N LEU A 373 13.77 -12.34 -10.20
CA LEU A 373 12.65 -11.82 -11.00
C LEU A 373 11.32 -12.50 -10.63
N SER A 374 11.32 -13.81 -10.32
CA SER A 374 10.10 -14.51 -9.85
C SER A 374 9.51 -13.88 -8.61
N VAL A 375 10.36 -13.53 -7.64
CA VAL A 375 9.92 -12.91 -6.39
C VAL A 375 9.33 -11.54 -6.67
N ILE A 376 9.97 -10.72 -7.51
CA ILE A 376 9.43 -9.41 -7.92
C ILE A 376 8.03 -9.57 -8.53
N LEU A 377 7.89 -10.49 -9.49
CA LEU A 377 6.61 -10.71 -10.17
C LEU A 377 5.52 -11.21 -9.20
N ALA A 378 5.87 -12.04 -8.22
CA ALA A 378 4.94 -12.49 -7.19
C ALA A 378 4.55 -11.34 -6.24
N THR A 379 5.49 -10.45 -5.90
CA THR A 379 5.21 -9.24 -5.10
C THR A 379 4.26 -8.29 -5.81
N VAL A 380 4.44 -8.08 -7.13
CA VAL A 380 3.53 -7.23 -7.92
C VAL A 380 2.11 -7.79 -7.95
N ASP A 381 1.95 -9.11 -8.11
CA ASP A 381 0.63 -9.75 -8.04
C ASP A 381 -0.01 -9.58 -6.66
N GLU A 382 0.75 -9.82 -5.59
CA GLU A 382 0.26 -9.69 -4.22
C GLU A 382 -0.20 -8.24 -3.94
N LEU A 383 0.57 -7.24 -4.39
CA LEU A 383 0.20 -5.83 -4.28
C LEU A 383 -1.04 -5.50 -5.11
N SER A 384 -1.14 -6.01 -6.34
CA SER A 384 -2.28 -5.75 -7.25
C SER A 384 -3.57 -6.45 -6.80
N LEU A 385 -3.47 -7.54 -6.04
CA LEU A 385 -4.63 -8.21 -5.45
C LEU A 385 -5.15 -7.44 -4.23
N ILE A 386 -4.26 -6.77 -3.49
CA ILE A 386 -4.62 -5.95 -2.34
C ILE A 386 -5.21 -4.60 -2.78
N TYR A 387 -4.61 -3.96 -3.79
CA TYR A 387 -4.89 -2.59 -4.20
C TYR A 387 -5.45 -2.51 -5.61
#